data_AF-J2EFZ4-F1
#
_entry.id   AF-J2EFZ4-F1
#
_cell.length_a   1.000
_cell.length_b   1.000
_cell.length_c   1.000
_cell.angle_alpha   90.00
_cell.angle_beta   90.00
_cell.angle_gamma   90.00
#
_symmetry.space_group_name_H-M   'P 1'
#
loop_
_entity.id
_entity.type
_entity.pdbx_description
1 polymer ?
#
loop_
_entity_poly.entity_id
_entity_poly.type
_entity_poly.pdbx_seq_one_letter_code
_entity_poly.pdbx_strand_id
1 'polypeptide(L)'
;MAMFEPGHLHMERHALNKEDFSYNLCIDYTLEQDPKEGAGMSFRVHGTVEDKTLDETFFLAKDQAFDFARHATRIAQKYGLPKTASIGSMHKYYDEMFEDVRHQLDVKPGDPMKPEHLS
;
A
#
# COMPACT_ATOMS: atom_id res chain seq x y z
N MET A 1 3.90 -4.49 -14.98
CA MET A 1 4.71 -3.34 -14.61
C MET A 1 4.15 -2.70 -13.36
N ALA A 2 4.98 -2.00 -12.59
CA ALA A 2 4.50 -1.15 -11.51
C ALA A 2 4.89 0.29 -11.82
N MET A 3 3.99 1.21 -11.56
CA MET A 3 4.14 2.64 -11.78
C MET A 3 3.70 3.33 -10.50
N PHE A 4 4.64 4.09 -9.93
CA PHE A 4 4.41 4.86 -8.74
C PHE A 4 4.21 6.33 -9.10
N GLU A 5 3.19 6.92 -8.52
CA GLU A 5 2.87 8.35 -8.59
C GLU A 5 2.55 8.85 -7.17
N PRO A 6 2.79 10.14 -6.86
CA PRO A 6 2.45 10.69 -5.56
C PRO A 6 0.95 10.54 -5.27
N GLY A 7 0.60 9.82 -4.20
CA GLY A 7 -0.78 9.47 -3.87
C GLY A 7 -1.38 8.27 -4.61
N HIS A 8 -0.64 7.60 -5.51
CA HIS A 8 -1.16 6.50 -6.33
C HIS A 8 -0.08 5.50 -6.75
N LEU A 9 -0.23 4.23 -6.39
CA LEU A 9 0.61 3.14 -6.87
C LEU A 9 -0.20 2.19 -7.73
N HIS A 10 0.14 2.11 -9.01
CA HIS A 10 -0.42 1.12 -9.93
C HIS A 10 0.55 -0.05 -10.10
N MET A 11 0.08 -1.28 -9.87
CA MET A 11 0.81 -2.50 -10.12
C MET A 11 0.00 -3.42 -11.01
N GLU A 12 0.50 -3.70 -12.20
CA GLU A 12 0.00 -4.77 -13.04
C GLU A 12 1.06 -5.86 -13.22
N ARG A 13 0.62 -7.10 -13.31
CA ARG A 13 1.44 -8.21 -13.77
C ARG A 13 0.65 -8.93 -14.83
N HIS A 14 1.28 -9.15 -15.97
CA HIS A 14 0.78 -10.03 -16.99
C HIS A 14 1.42 -11.40 -16.82
N ALA A 15 0.58 -12.44 -16.77
CA ALA A 15 1.03 -13.81 -16.79
C ALA A 15 1.83 -14.09 -18.07
N LEU A 16 3.14 -14.33 -17.94
CA LEU A 16 4.00 -14.69 -19.08
C LEU A 16 3.94 -16.20 -19.38
N ASN A 17 3.42 -17.02 -18.45
CA ASN A 17 3.32 -18.48 -18.58
C ASN A 17 1.94 -18.99 -18.07
N LYS A 18 1.57 -20.22 -18.40
CA LYS A 18 0.31 -20.88 -17.94
C LYS A 18 0.22 -21.09 -16.42
N GLU A 19 1.34 -21.05 -15.73
CA GLU A 19 1.43 -21.11 -14.25
C GLU A 19 1.53 -19.73 -13.61
N ASP A 20 1.58 -18.68 -14.44
CA ASP A 20 1.67 -17.30 -14.00
C ASP A 20 0.25 -16.69 -13.98
N PHE A 21 0.04 -15.70 -13.14
CA PHE A 21 -1.27 -15.13 -12.84
C PHE A 21 -1.25 -13.65 -13.18
N SER A 22 -2.29 -13.18 -13.87
CA SER A 22 -2.44 -11.77 -14.20
C SER A 22 -3.18 -11.07 -13.07
N TYR A 23 -2.62 -9.96 -12.61
CA TYR A 23 -3.29 -9.09 -11.65
C TYR A 23 -3.07 -7.63 -12.03
N ASN A 24 -4.02 -6.80 -11.67
CA ASN A 24 -3.95 -5.36 -11.77
C ASN A 24 -4.44 -4.80 -10.43
N LEU A 25 -3.59 -4.07 -9.73
CA LEU A 25 -3.82 -3.56 -8.39
C LEU A 25 -3.45 -2.09 -8.37
N CYS A 26 -4.39 -1.24 -7.99
CA CYS A 26 -4.20 0.17 -7.75
C CYS A 26 -4.33 0.43 -6.25
N ILE A 27 -3.37 1.16 -5.71
CA ILE A 27 -3.36 1.63 -4.33
C ILE A 27 -3.35 3.14 -4.37
N ASP A 28 -4.52 3.72 -4.20
CA ASP A 28 -4.66 5.15 -4.01
C ASP A 28 -4.50 5.47 -2.53
N TYR A 29 -3.81 6.57 -2.23
CA TYR A 29 -3.69 7.03 -0.87
C TYR A 29 -3.71 8.55 -0.80
N THR A 30 -4.41 9.06 0.21
CA THR A 30 -4.64 10.49 0.39
C THR A 30 -4.53 10.86 1.86
N LEU A 31 -3.93 12.02 2.12
CA LEU A 31 -3.95 12.62 3.45
C LEU A 31 -5.41 12.77 3.91
N GLU A 32 -5.72 12.21 5.08
CA GLU A 32 -7.05 12.27 5.66
C GLU A 32 -6.90 12.59 7.14
N GLN A 33 -7.72 13.51 7.64
CA GLN A 33 -7.73 13.88 9.04
C GLN A 33 -8.95 13.27 9.71
N ASP A 34 -8.72 12.23 10.50
CA ASP A 34 -9.79 11.58 11.25
C ASP A 34 -9.99 12.32 12.59
N PRO A 35 -11.25 12.65 12.97
CA PRO A 35 -11.53 13.36 14.21
C PRO A 35 -11.23 12.55 15.48
N LYS A 36 -11.06 11.23 15.40
CA LYS A 36 -10.71 10.36 16.54
C LYS A 36 -9.21 10.06 16.59
N GLU A 37 -8.60 9.75 15.46
CA GLU A 37 -7.19 9.31 15.40
C GLU A 37 -6.20 10.43 15.06
N GLY A 38 -6.69 11.55 14.50
CA GLY A 38 -5.87 12.70 14.09
C GLY A 38 -5.42 12.63 12.62
N ALA A 39 -4.24 13.18 12.32
CA ALA A 39 -3.70 13.15 10.96
C ALA A 39 -3.28 11.73 10.59
N GLY A 40 -3.79 11.24 9.47
CA GLY A 40 -3.47 9.94 8.91
C GLY A 40 -3.63 9.93 7.41
N MET A 41 -3.79 8.74 6.87
CA MET A 41 -3.86 8.53 5.44
C MET A 41 -4.91 7.48 5.12
N SER A 42 -5.80 7.83 4.20
CA SER A 42 -6.80 6.91 3.66
C SER A 42 -6.16 6.14 2.52
N PHE A 43 -6.15 4.82 2.59
CA PHE A 43 -5.67 3.94 1.54
C PHE A 43 -6.84 3.21 0.91
N ARG A 44 -6.92 3.23 -0.42
CA ARG A 44 -7.88 2.49 -1.21
C ARG A 44 -7.16 1.52 -2.13
N VAL A 45 -7.35 0.24 -1.88
CA VAL A 45 -6.77 -0.86 -2.65
C VAL A 45 -7.88 -1.42 -3.52
N HIS A 46 -7.78 -1.22 -4.83
CA HIS A 46 -8.76 -1.71 -5.79
C HIS A 46 -8.09 -2.27 -7.04
N GLY A 47 -8.79 -3.11 -7.78
CA GLY A 47 -8.23 -3.76 -8.96
C GLY A 47 -8.84 -5.11 -9.24
N THR A 48 -8.12 -5.97 -9.95
CA THR A 48 -8.57 -7.28 -10.38
C THR A 48 -7.45 -8.31 -10.27
N VAL A 49 -7.71 -9.44 -9.61
CA VAL A 49 -6.78 -10.58 -9.47
C VAL A 49 -7.46 -11.82 -10.03
N GLU A 50 -6.92 -12.44 -11.08
CA GLU A 50 -7.43 -13.70 -11.65
C GLU A 50 -8.97 -13.74 -11.77
N ASP A 51 -9.56 -12.71 -12.39
CA ASP A 51 -11.01 -12.52 -12.61
C ASP A 51 -11.81 -11.98 -11.42
N LYS A 52 -11.19 -11.76 -10.25
CA LYS A 52 -11.85 -11.20 -9.07
C LYS A 52 -11.52 -9.73 -8.88
N THR A 53 -12.54 -8.89 -8.95
CA THR A 53 -12.41 -7.47 -8.60
C THR A 53 -12.36 -7.32 -7.08
N LEU A 54 -11.40 -6.52 -6.61
CA LEU A 54 -11.33 -6.05 -5.24
C LEU A 54 -11.46 -4.53 -5.22
N ASP A 55 -12.10 -4.02 -4.18
CA ASP A 55 -12.16 -2.59 -3.85
C ASP A 55 -12.35 -2.53 -2.34
N GLU A 56 -11.28 -2.23 -1.63
CA GLU A 56 -11.25 -2.14 -0.18
C GLU A 56 -10.57 -0.84 0.21
N THR A 57 -11.18 -0.10 1.12
CA THR A 57 -10.63 1.16 1.65
C THR A 57 -10.41 1.02 3.14
N PHE A 58 -9.27 1.51 3.62
CA PHE A 58 -8.91 1.51 5.02
C PHE A 58 -8.13 2.78 5.37
N PHE A 59 -8.42 3.33 6.54
CA PHE A 59 -7.67 4.45 7.09
C PHE A 59 -6.52 3.93 7.96
N LEU A 60 -5.36 4.57 7.86
CA LEU A 60 -4.22 4.34 8.75
C LEU A 60 -3.78 5.67 9.34
N ALA A 61 -3.68 5.73 10.67
CA ALA A 61 -3.09 6.87 11.36
C ALA A 61 -1.60 7.04 10.97
N LYS A 62 -1.01 8.21 11.24
CA LYS A 62 0.38 8.51 10.83
C LYS A 62 1.41 7.45 11.27
N ASP A 63 1.20 6.79 12.42
CA ASP A 63 2.12 5.77 12.94
C ASP A 63 1.92 4.41 12.26
N GLN A 64 0.71 4.14 11.75
CA GLN A 64 0.34 2.92 11.07
C GLN A 64 0.44 3.03 9.55
N ALA A 65 0.55 4.24 9.01
CA ALA A 65 0.65 4.48 7.57
C ALA A 65 1.85 3.74 6.93
N PHE A 66 2.84 3.30 7.72
CA PHE A 66 3.96 2.47 7.29
C PHE A 66 3.62 0.97 7.13
N ASP A 67 2.56 0.49 7.77
CA ASP A 67 2.06 -0.91 7.72
C ASP A 67 1.10 -1.17 6.54
N PHE A 68 0.82 -0.16 5.70
CA PHE A 68 -0.11 -0.26 4.57
C PHE A 68 0.19 -1.45 3.64
N ALA A 69 1.46 -1.76 3.39
CA ALA A 69 1.88 -2.85 2.52
C ALA A 69 1.39 -4.21 3.06
N ARG A 70 1.36 -4.39 4.39
CA ARG A 70 0.84 -5.59 5.05
C ARG A 70 -0.67 -5.69 4.87
N HIS A 71 -1.39 -4.58 5.02
CA HIS A 71 -2.83 -4.52 4.81
C HIS A 71 -3.20 -4.81 3.35
N ALA A 72 -2.57 -4.11 2.40
CA ALA A 72 -2.77 -4.31 0.97
C ALA A 72 -2.45 -5.76 0.53
N THR A 73 -1.33 -6.32 1.02
CA THR A 73 -0.96 -7.72 0.73
C THR A 73 -2.00 -8.70 1.27
N ARG A 74 -2.49 -8.48 2.50
CA ARG A 74 -3.51 -9.33 3.11
C ARG A 74 -4.84 -9.27 2.36
N ILE A 75 -5.24 -8.07 1.92
CA ILE A 75 -6.41 -7.87 1.08
C ILE A 75 -6.21 -8.64 -0.22
N ALA A 76 -5.16 -8.37 -0.99
CA ALA A 76 -4.92 -9.05 -2.26
C ALA A 76 -4.87 -10.59 -2.12
N GLN A 77 -4.25 -11.11 -1.05
CA GLN A 77 -4.24 -12.54 -0.74
C GLN A 77 -5.64 -13.13 -0.50
N LYS A 78 -6.54 -12.40 0.15
CA LYS A 78 -7.94 -12.80 0.35
C LYS A 78 -8.69 -12.95 -0.98
N TYR A 79 -8.33 -12.15 -1.98
CA TYR A 79 -8.93 -12.19 -3.31
C TYR A 79 -8.26 -13.21 -4.26
N GLY A 80 -7.18 -13.87 -3.84
CA GLY A 80 -6.55 -14.95 -4.63
C GLY A 80 -5.09 -14.70 -4.99
N LEU A 81 -4.51 -13.55 -4.59
CA LEU A 81 -3.09 -13.30 -4.82
C LEU A 81 -2.26 -14.36 -4.06
N PRO A 82 -1.37 -15.11 -4.73
CA PRO A 82 -0.58 -16.12 -4.05
C PRO A 82 0.39 -15.48 -3.06
N LYS A 83 0.69 -16.19 -1.97
CA LYS A 83 1.59 -15.69 -0.89
C LYS A 83 2.99 -15.34 -1.38
N THR A 84 3.39 -15.87 -2.53
CA THR A 84 4.67 -15.60 -3.20
C THR A 84 4.69 -14.25 -3.91
N ALA A 85 3.52 -13.70 -4.26
CA ALA A 85 3.37 -12.34 -4.76
C ALA A 85 3.06 -11.42 -3.56
N SER A 86 4.11 -10.90 -2.93
CA SER A 86 3.96 -9.88 -1.90
C SER A 86 4.13 -8.51 -2.54
N ILE A 87 3.19 -7.60 -2.29
CA ILE A 87 3.30 -6.20 -2.72
C ILE A 87 4.56 -5.56 -2.12
N GLY A 88 4.92 -5.97 -0.89
CA GLY A 88 6.14 -5.52 -0.22
C GLY A 88 7.46 -6.03 -0.82
N SER A 89 7.45 -6.99 -1.74
CA SER A 89 8.68 -7.44 -2.42
C SER A 89 9.23 -6.39 -3.40
N MET A 90 8.45 -5.35 -3.70
CA MET A 90 8.80 -4.25 -4.58
C MET A 90 9.48 -3.12 -3.78
N HIS A 91 10.67 -3.42 -3.23
CA HIS A 91 11.44 -2.53 -2.34
C HIS A 91 11.61 -1.10 -2.86
N LYS A 92 11.66 -0.91 -4.19
CA LYS A 92 11.85 0.41 -4.79
C LYS A 92 10.65 1.35 -4.55
N TYR A 93 9.44 0.88 -4.84
CA TYR A 93 8.23 1.69 -4.67
C TYR A 93 7.85 1.88 -3.20
N TYR A 94 8.29 0.97 -2.33
CA TYR A 94 8.14 1.14 -0.89
C TYR A 94 8.87 2.39 -0.39
N ASP A 95 10.11 2.60 -0.83
CA ASP A 95 10.91 3.77 -0.46
C ASP A 95 10.25 5.06 -0.99
N GLU A 96 9.83 5.06 -2.26
CA GLU A 96 9.16 6.21 -2.89
C GLU A 96 7.83 6.57 -2.20
N MET A 97 7.00 5.57 -1.88
CA MET A 97 5.79 5.76 -1.09
C MET A 97 6.11 6.29 0.30
N PHE A 98 7.09 5.69 0.98
CA PHE A 98 7.46 6.10 2.33
C PHE A 98 7.87 7.58 2.38
N GLU A 99 8.67 8.04 1.43
CA GLU A 99 9.05 9.45 1.31
C GLU A 99 7.84 10.35 1.04
N ASP A 100 6.94 9.95 0.13
CA ASP A 100 5.74 10.73 -0.20
C ASP A 100 4.75 10.81 0.98
N VAL A 101 4.44 9.69 1.63
CA VAL A 101 3.60 9.62 2.84
C VAL A 101 4.17 10.51 3.94
N ARG A 102 5.48 10.44 4.15
CA ARG A 102 6.18 11.27 5.13
C ARG A 102 6.05 12.75 4.78
N HIS A 103 6.23 13.12 3.52
CA HIS A 103 6.09 14.49 3.04
C HIS A 103 4.64 15.00 3.18
N GLN A 104 3.64 14.20 2.81
CA GLN A 104 2.22 14.56 2.91
C GLN A 104 1.77 14.75 4.37
N LEU A 105 2.24 13.90 5.28
CA LEU A 105 1.93 13.98 6.71
C LEU A 105 2.75 15.06 7.45
N ASP A 106 3.56 15.86 6.74
CA ASP A 106 4.51 16.84 7.30
C ASP A 106 5.41 16.22 8.40
N VAL A 107 5.80 14.95 8.24
CA VAL A 107 6.63 14.25 9.23
C VAL A 107 8.08 14.69 9.08
N LYS A 108 8.48 15.69 9.88
CA LYS A 108 9.82 16.26 9.84
C LYS A 108 10.92 15.20 10.06
N PRO A 109 12.04 15.25 9.30
CA PRO A 109 13.26 14.52 9.63
C PRO A 109 13.82 15.03 10.95
N GLY A 110 13.51 14.31 12.04
CA GLY A 110 13.91 14.67 13.40
C GLY A 110 12.82 14.50 14.46
N ASP A 111 11.57 14.22 14.08
CA ASP A 111 10.58 13.77 15.08
C ASP A 111 10.97 12.35 15.51
N PRO A 112 11.19 12.08 16.81
CA PRO A 112 11.64 10.78 17.27
C PRO A 112 10.60 9.73 16.91
N MET A 113 10.90 8.90 15.92
CA MET A 113 10.19 7.65 15.70
C MET A 113 10.33 6.86 17.00
N LYS A 114 9.24 6.70 17.75
CA LYS A 114 9.27 5.99 19.03
C LYS A 114 9.83 4.59 18.78
N PRO A 115 10.85 4.14 19.54
CA PRO A 115 11.50 2.85 19.33
C PRO A 115 10.60 1.62 19.61
N GLU A 116 9.34 1.84 19.98
CA GLU A 116 8.37 0.80 20.34
C GLU A 116 7.79 0.05 19.12
N HIS A 117 8.04 0.52 17.88
CA HIS A 117 7.55 -0.11 16.65
C HIS A 117 8.64 -0.93 15.90
N LEU A 118 9.77 -1.19 16.56
CA LEU A 118 10.90 -2.00 16.05
C LEU A 118 10.93 -3.44 16.63
N SER A 119 9.78 -4.02 16.98
CA SER A 119 9.70 -5.40 17.54
C SER A 119 9.21 -6.45 16.54
#